data_AF-A0A960WR62-F1
#
_entry.id   AF-A0A960WR62-F1
#
_cell.length_a   1.000
_cell.length_b   1.000
_cell.length_c   1.000
_cell.angle_alpha   90.00
_cell.angle_beta   90.00
_cell.angle_gamma   90.00
#
_symmetry.space_group_name_H-M   'P 1'
#
loop_
_entity.id
_entity.type
_entity.pdbx_description
1 polymer ?
#
loop_
_entity_poly.entity_id
_entity_poly.type
_entity_poly.pdbx_seq_one_letter_code
_entity_poly.pdbx_strand_id
1 'polypeptide(L)'
;MCLHRVLVSRLERSFALYRDFADTLGESSLAEKLPGLPSNAIGLQLWCVVGARESYTEAIRAGRWAGFACSLESPLVKMDVTVALERSEAGVKAALLEVEPLSEVQQDLALDLLEHEAAHQGQLIRYLYGLRLPIPDSWRARYALAPSK
;
A
#
# COMPACT_ATOMS: atom_id res chain seq x y z
N MET A 1 -8.87 6.57 -23.52
CA MET A 1 -9.22 6.42 -22.09
C MET A 1 -8.88 7.71 -21.38
N CYS A 2 -9.77 8.26 -20.55
CA CYS A 2 -9.46 9.43 -19.69
C CYS A 2 -8.41 9.04 -18.64
N LEU A 3 -7.44 9.90 -18.36
CA LEU A 3 -6.36 9.69 -17.38
C LEU A 3 -6.90 9.27 -16.00
N HIS A 4 -8.03 9.86 -15.58
CA HIS A 4 -8.73 9.49 -14.35
C HIS A 4 -9.01 7.97 -14.24
N ARG A 5 -9.57 7.36 -15.29
CA ARG A 5 -9.84 5.91 -15.31
C ARG A 5 -8.57 5.07 -15.25
N VAL A 6 -7.47 5.58 -15.82
CA VAL A 6 -6.17 4.90 -15.76
C VAL A 6 -5.65 4.92 -14.33
N LEU A 7 -5.69 6.08 -13.64
CA LEU A 7 -5.26 6.21 -12.25
C LEU A 7 -6.03 5.26 -11.33
N VAL A 8 -7.36 5.28 -11.39
CA VAL A 8 -8.23 4.38 -10.60
C VAL A 8 -7.83 2.91 -10.82
N SER A 9 -7.72 2.48 -12.09
CA SER A 9 -7.35 1.08 -12.40
C SER A 9 -5.93 0.70 -11.94
N ARG A 10 -4.98 1.65 -11.92
CA ARG A 10 -3.62 1.39 -11.46
C ARG A 10 -3.55 1.28 -9.93
N LEU A 11 -4.23 2.17 -9.22
CA LEU A 11 -4.34 2.12 -7.76
C LEU A 11 -5.09 0.86 -7.30
N GLU A 12 -6.20 0.52 -7.94
CA GLU A 12 -6.93 -0.73 -7.64
C GLU A 12 -6.06 -1.97 -7.73
N ARG A 13 -5.23 -2.04 -8.76
CA ARG A 13 -4.27 -3.13 -8.93
C ARG A 13 -3.21 -3.11 -7.84
N SER A 14 -2.70 -1.93 -7.47
CA SER A 14 -1.76 -1.78 -6.36
C SER A 14 -2.35 -2.27 -5.04
N PHE A 15 -3.59 -1.88 -4.75
CA PHE A 15 -4.28 -2.27 -3.51
C PHE A 15 -4.51 -3.78 -3.45
N ALA A 16 -4.85 -4.41 -4.57
CA ALA A 16 -4.99 -5.86 -4.66
C ALA A 16 -3.70 -6.62 -4.30
N LEU A 17 -2.53 -6.08 -4.66
CA LEU A 17 -1.25 -6.66 -4.27
C LEU A 17 -1.09 -6.63 -2.75
N TYR A 18 -1.44 -5.53 -2.09
CA TYR A 18 -1.36 -5.44 -0.63
C TYR A 18 -2.33 -6.37 0.10
N ARG A 19 -3.54 -6.59 -0.44
CA ARG A 19 -4.48 -7.57 0.11
C ARG A 19 -3.90 -8.98 0.03
N ASP A 20 -3.45 -9.40 -1.14
CA ASP A 20 -2.83 -10.72 -1.33
C ASP A 20 -1.57 -10.91 -0.45
N PHE A 21 -0.79 -9.84 -0.26
CA PHE A 21 0.34 -9.83 0.66
C PHE A 21 -0.07 -10.06 2.12
N ALA A 22 -1.06 -9.31 2.61
CA ALA A 22 -1.57 -9.46 3.97
C ALA A 22 -2.20 -10.84 4.19
N ASP A 23 -2.94 -11.36 3.21
CA ASP A 23 -3.56 -12.69 3.28
C ASP A 23 -2.50 -13.80 3.36
N THR A 24 -1.44 -13.69 2.55
CA THR A 24 -0.34 -14.67 2.46
C THR A 24 0.49 -14.77 3.74
N LEU A 25 0.75 -13.66 4.43
CA LEU A 25 1.67 -13.64 5.58
C LEU A 25 1.03 -14.18 6.86
N GLY A 26 1.82 -14.90 7.66
CA GLY A 26 1.44 -15.21 9.05
C GLY A 26 1.52 -13.96 9.93
N GLU A 27 0.70 -13.90 10.98
CA GLU A 27 0.70 -12.74 11.91
C GLU A 27 2.08 -12.51 12.55
N SER A 28 2.80 -13.59 12.91
CA SER A 28 4.13 -13.50 13.48
C SER A 28 5.14 -12.76 12.57
N SER A 29 4.95 -12.80 11.25
CA SER A 29 5.82 -12.10 10.30
C SER A 29 5.69 -10.58 10.38
N LEU A 30 4.60 -10.04 10.92
CA LEU A 30 4.43 -8.58 11.06
C LEU A 30 5.48 -7.96 11.98
N ALA A 31 6.01 -8.72 12.93
CA ALA A 31 7.08 -8.27 13.84
C ALA A 31 8.49 -8.41 13.24
N GLU A 32 8.65 -9.10 12.11
CA GLU A 32 9.96 -9.39 11.54
C GLU A 32 10.60 -8.17 10.86
N LYS A 33 11.93 -8.11 10.96
CA LYS A 33 12.81 -7.10 10.37
C LYS A 33 13.88 -7.78 9.54
N LEU A 34 14.42 -7.09 8.53
CA LEU A 34 15.55 -7.61 7.77
C LEU A 34 16.79 -7.74 8.67
N PRO A 35 17.37 -8.94 8.84
CA PRO A 35 18.52 -9.14 9.71
C PRO A 35 19.75 -8.40 9.19
N GLY A 36 20.49 -7.76 10.09
CA GLY A 36 21.74 -7.07 9.76
C GLY A 36 21.59 -5.79 8.93
N LEU A 37 20.36 -5.28 8.76
CA LEU A 37 20.08 -4.03 8.04
C LEU A 37 19.18 -3.12 8.89
N PRO A 38 19.35 -1.78 8.82
CA PRO A 38 18.39 -0.86 9.40
C PRO A 38 17.06 -1.00 8.66
N SER A 39 16.06 -1.55 9.33
CA SER A 39 14.73 -1.78 8.76
C SER A 39 13.65 -1.68 9.83
N ASN A 40 12.47 -1.21 9.42
CA ASN A 40 11.26 -1.32 10.22
C ASN A 40 10.71 -2.75 10.18
N ALA A 41 9.78 -3.06 11.08
CA ALA A 41 9.05 -4.32 11.00
C ALA A 41 8.08 -4.31 9.81
N ILE A 42 7.72 -5.48 9.27
CA ILE A 42 6.73 -5.57 8.17
C ILE A 42 5.42 -4.85 8.54
N GLY A 43 4.93 -5.03 9.77
CA GLY A 43 3.74 -4.34 10.26
C GLY A 43 3.85 -2.82 10.20
N LEU A 44 5.03 -2.27 10.53
CA LEU A 44 5.28 -0.83 10.44
C LEU A 44 5.42 -0.33 8.99
N GLN A 45 5.85 -1.19 8.06
CA GLN A 45 5.79 -0.87 6.63
C GLN A 45 4.34 -0.73 6.17
N LEU A 46 3.47 -1.66 6.58
CA LEU A 46 2.04 -1.62 6.27
C LEU A 46 1.33 -0.43 6.95
N TRP A 47 1.79 -0.03 8.14
CA TRP A 47 1.38 1.21 8.79
C TRP A 47 1.67 2.45 7.94
N CYS A 48 2.87 2.54 7.34
CA CYS A 48 3.17 3.63 6.41
C CYS A 48 2.28 3.60 5.16
N VAL A 49 1.97 2.41 4.63
CA VAL A 49 1.06 2.26 3.48
C VAL A 49 -0.35 2.75 3.80
N VAL A 50 -0.92 2.31 4.92
CA VAL A 50 -2.24 2.78 5.39
C VAL A 50 -2.21 4.29 5.60
N GLY A 51 -1.19 4.79 6.30
CA GLY A 51 -1.08 6.21 6.61
C GLY A 51 -0.96 7.07 5.36
N ALA A 52 -0.19 6.63 4.36
CA ALA A 52 -0.13 7.31 3.07
C ALA A 52 -1.50 7.34 2.39
N ARG A 53 -2.19 6.20 2.26
CA ARG A 53 -3.53 6.15 1.65
C ARG A 53 -4.51 7.13 2.31
N GLU A 54 -4.52 7.20 3.63
CA GLU A 54 -5.42 8.10 4.37
C GLU A 54 -5.00 9.56 4.23
N SER A 55 -3.70 9.87 4.32
CA SER A 55 -3.17 11.22 4.12
C SER A 55 -3.45 11.73 2.71
N TYR A 56 -3.24 10.90 1.68
CA TYR A 56 -3.50 11.24 0.29
C TYR A 56 -5.00 11.30 -0.03
N THR A 57 -5.85 10.51 0.65
CA THR A 57 -7.31 10.64 0.55
C THR A 57 -7.76 12.05 0.94
N GLU A 58 -7.31 12.54 2.10
CA GLU A 58 -7.63 13.89 2.55
C GLU A 58 -7.00 14.95 1.65
N ALA A 59 -5.78 14.71 1.16
CA ALA A 59 -5.12 15.63 0.24
C ALA A 59 -5.84 15.76 -1.11
N ILE A 60 -6.31 14.64 -1.67
CA ILE A 60 -7.08 14.61 -2.93
C ILE A 60 -8.38 15.38 -2.77
N ARG A 61 -9.12 15.15 -1.68
CA ARG A 61 -10.35 15.90 -1.37
C ARG A 61 -10.10 17.40 -1.21
N ALA A 62 -9.02 17.77 -0.53
CA ALA A 62 -8.67 19.17 -0.29
C ALA A 62 -7.99 19.86 -1.49
N GLY A 63 -7.52 19.11 -2.48
CA GLY A 63 -6.71 19.61 -3.59
C GLY A 63 -5.34 20.15 -3.18
N ARG A 64 -4.80 19.69 -2.04
CA ARG A 64 -3.49 20.09 -1.47
C ARG A 64 -3.09 19.13 -0.36
N TRP A 65 -1.80 19.06 -0.04
CA TRP A 65 -1.35 18.30 1.13
C TRP A 65 -2.03 18.78 2.42
N ALA A 66 -2.58 17.83 3.19
CA ALA A 66 -3.38 18.10 4.39
C ALA A 66 -2.73 17.59 5.69
N GLY A 67 -1.50 17.08 5.63
CA GLY A 67 -0.80 16.48 6.76
C GLY A 67 -0.90 14.96 6.79
N PHE A 68 -0.29 14.36 7.81
CA PHE A 68 -0.25 12.91 7.98
C PHE A 68 -1.43 12.43 8.82
N ALA A 69 -2.08 11.35 8.39
CA ALA A 69 -3.11 10.61 9.11
C ALA A 69 -2.81 9.12 9.02
N CYS A 70 -2.99 8.37 10.10
CA CYS A 70 -2.98 6.91 10.07
C CYS A 70 -3.83 6.35 11.19
N SER A 71 -4.80 5.54 10.81
CA SER A 71 -5.79 4.92 11.68
C SER A 71 -5.40 3.51 12.16
N LEU A 72 -4.28 2.97 11.69
CA LEU A 72 -3.76 1.67 12.13
C LEU A 72 -2.97 1.86 13.43
N GLU A 73 -3.55 1.53 14.57
CA GLU A 73 -2.89 1.67 15.88
C GLU A 73 -2.05 0.44 16.25
N SER A 74 -2.47 -0.74 15.79
CA SER A 74 -1.88 -2.04 16.13
C SER A 74 -1.25 -2.72 14.91
N PRO A 75 -0.08 -2.25 14.42
CA PRO A 75 0.52 -2.76 13.17
C PRO A 75 1.04 -4.20 13.27
N LEU A 76 1.04 -4.80 14.45
CA LEU A 76 1.48 -6.17 14.69
C LEU A 76 0.31 -7.17 14.79
N VAL A 77 -0.93 -6.70 14.71
CA VAL A 77 -2.14 -7.52 14.75
C VAL A 77 -2.67 -7.67 13.33
N LYS A 78 -2.72 -8.90 12.80
CA LYS A 78 -3.03 -9.14 11.39
C LYS A 78 -4.42 -8.65 11.01
N MET A 79 -5.40 -8.89 11.87
CA MET A 79 -6.78 -8.44 11.64
C MET A 79 -6.85 -6.92 11.50
N ASP A 80 -6.21 -6.17 12.41
CA ASP A 80 -6.22 -4.71 12.39
C ASP A 80 -5.55 -4.16 11.13
N VAL A 81 -4.45 -4.77 10.71
CA VAL A 81 -3.76 -4.44 9.46
C VAL A 81 -4.66 -4.68 8.24
N THR A 82 -5.30 -5.84 8.14
CA THR A 82 -6.19 -6.18 7.02
C THR A 82 -7.36 -5.20 6.94
N VAL A 83 -8.04 -4.95 8.08
CA VAL A 83 -9.16 -3.99 8.15
C VAL A 83 -8.72 -2.58 7.75
N ALA A 84 -7.55 -2.14 8.21
CA ALA A 84 -7.03 -0.82 7.88
C ALA A 84 -6.65 -0.69 6.39
N LEU A 85 -6.08 -1.73 5.77
CA LEU A 85 -5.79 -1.76 4.34
C LEU A 85 -7.06 -1.67 3.49
N GLU A 86 -8.11 -2.41 3.86
CA GLU A 86 -9.40 -2.38 3.18
C GLU A 86 -10.09 -1.03 3.33
N ARG A 87 -10.16 -0.49 4.55
CA ARG A 87 -10.76 0.82 4.81
C ARG A 87 -10.05 1.93 4.05
N SER A 88 -8.71 1.96 4.11
CA SER A 88 -7.92 3.01 3.46
C SER A 88 -8.00 2.93 1.93
N GLU A 89 -8.08 1.72 1.35
CA GLU A 89 -8.39 1.53 -0.07
C GLU A 89 -9.77 2.11 -0.44
N ALA A 90 -10.81 1.79 0.34
CA ALA A 90 -12.15 2.30 0.11
C ALA A 90 -12.18 3.84 0.18
N GLY A 91 -11.44 4.42 1.12
CA GLY A 91 -11.26 5.86 1.26
C GLY A 91 -10.68 6.50 0.00
N VAL A 92 -9.56 5.98 -0.52
CA VAL A 92 -8.94 6.51 -1.74
C VAL A 92 -9.89 6.40 -2.93
N LYS A 93 -10.57 5.26 -3.09
CA LYS A 93 -11.55 5.06 -4.18
C LYS A 93 -12.69 6.07 -4.10
N ALA A 94 -13.24 6.29 -2.91
CA ALA A 94 -14.29 7.27 -2.69
C ALA A 94 -13.81 8.69 -3.04
N ALA A 95 -12.62 9.09 -2.57
CA ALA A 95 -12.06 10.41 -2.86
C ALA A 95 -11.87 10.65 -4.37
N LEU A 96 -11.41 9.64 -5.11
CA LEU A 96 -11.27 9.73 -6.57
C LEU A 96 -12.63 9.88 -7.27
N LEU A 97 -13.67 9.19 -6.81
CA LEU A 97 -15.02 9.30 -7.38
C LEU A 97 -15.73 10.61 -7.01
N GLU A 98 -15.50 11.11 -5.80
CA GLU A 98 -16.05 12.39 -5.31
C GLU A 98 -15.50 13.58 -6.11
N VAL A 99 -14.27 13.47 -6.61
CA VAL A 99 -13.55 14.51 -7.34
C VAL A 99 -13.36 14.11 -8.81
N GLU A 100 -14.43 14.20 -9.60
CA GLU A 100 -14.38 14.01 -11.05
C GLU A 100 -14.92 15.24 -11.80
N PRO A 101 -14.14 15.88 -12.70
CA PRO A 101 -12.75 15.54 -13.07
C PRO A 101 -11.73 15.99 -12.00
N LEU A 102 -10.63 15.23 -11.88
CA LEU A 102 -9.49 15.63 -11.06
C LEU A 102 -8.77 16.83 -11.69
N SER A 103 -8.43 17.84 -10.88
CA SER A 103 -7.45 18.86 -11.27
C SER A 103 -6.04 18.27 -11.43
N GLU A 104 -5.11 19.01 -12.04
CA GLU A 104 -3.71 18.60 -12.20
C GLU A 104 -3.07 18.25 -10.84
N VAL A 105 -3.24 19.11 -9.83
CA VAL A 105 -2.73 18.86 -8.47
C VAL A 105 -3.29 17.56 -7.87
N GLN A 106 -4.56 17.24 -8.11
CA GLN A 106 -5.18 16.02 -7.60
C GLN A 106 -4.74 14.78 -8.38
N GLN A 107 -4.40 14.92 -9.66
CA GLN A 107 -3.79 13.86 -10.46
C GLN A 107 -2.36 13.58 -9.96
N ASP A 108 -1.58 14.63 -9.68
CA ASP A 108 -0.24 14.51 -9.12
C ASP A 108 -0.28 13.82 -7.75
N LEU A 109 -1.19 14.23 -6.85
CA LEU A 109 -1.36 13.56 -5.56
C LEU A 109 -1.73 12.07 -5.70
N ALA A 110 -2.56 11.71 -6.68
CA ALA A 110 -2.90 10.31 -6.93
C ALA A 110 -1.72 9.52 -7.53
N LEU A 111 -0.88 10.15 -8.35
CA LEU A 111 0.35 9.57 -8.88
C LEU A 111 1.38 9.38 -7.77
N ASP A 112 1.59 10.37 -6.93
CA ASP A 112 2.50 10.30 -5.77
C ASP A 112 2.13 9.13 -4.84
N LEU A 113 0.82 8.93 -4.58
CA LEU A 113 0.36 7.77 -3.83
C LEU A 113 0.71 6.45 -4.52
N LEU A 114 0.54 6.35 -5.84
CA LEU A 114 0.88 5.16 -6.60
C LEU A 114 2.40 4.89 -6.59
N GLU A 115 3.23 5.93 -6.65
CA GLU A 115 4.69 5.83 -6.53
C GLU A 115 5.11 5.37 -5.13
N HIS A 116 4.49 5.94 -4.09
CA HIS A 116 4.69 5.51 -2.71
C HIS A 116 4.34 4.03 -2.50
N GLU A 117 3.19 3.60 -3.02
CA GLU A 117 2.76 2.20 -3.00
C GLU A 117 3.78 1.28 -3.68
N ALA A 118 4.29 1.66 -4.85
CA ALA A 118 5.29 0.90 -5.59
C ALA A 118 6.64 0.83 -4.86
N ALA A 119 7.05 1.92 -4.21
CA ALA A 119 8.27 1.96 -3.41
C ALA A 119 8.19 0.98 -2.24
N HIS A 120 7.08 0.97 -1.49
CA HIS A 120 6.88 0.02 -0.40
C HIS A 120 6.74 -1.43 -0.87
N GLN A 121 6.10 -1.68 -2.03
CA GLN A 121 6.09 -3.02 -2.65
C GLN A 121 7.53 -3.50 -2.92
N GLY A 122 8.38 -2.64 -3.49
CA GLY A 122 9.79 -2.96 -3.73
C GLY A 122 10.56 -3.26 -2.44
N GLN A 123 10.31 -2.52 -1.36
CA GLN A 123 10.89 -2.80 -0.04
C GLN A 123 10.41 -4.15 0.49
N LEU A 124 9.10 -4.41 0.48
CA LEU A 124 8.50 -5.64 0.99
C LEU A 124 8.95 -6.89 0.20
N ILE A 125 9.20 -6.78 -1.10
CA ILE A 125 9.84 -7.86 -1.89
C ILE A 125 11.18 -8.26 -1.26
N ARG A 126 11.97 -7.31 -0.76
CA ARG A 126 13.24 -7.64 -0.08
C ARG A 126 13.01 -8.39 1.22
N TYR A 127 11.92 -8.14 1.95
CA TYR A 127 11.56 -8.92 3.15
C TYR A 127 11.18 -10.34 2.76
N LEU A 128 10.38 -10.52 1.71
CA LEU A 128 10.01 -11.86 1.22
C LEU A 128 11.25 -12.72 0.95
N TYR A 129 12.24 -12.16 0.26
CA TYR A 129 13.51 -12.86 0.00
C TYR A 129 14.39 -13.00 1.26
N GLY A 130 14.61 -11.91 1.98
CA GLY A 130 15.54 -11.86 3.12
C GLY A 130 15.12 -12.70 4.32
N LEU A 131 13.80 -12.88 4.51
CA LEU A 131 13.22 -13.67 5.60
C LEU A 131 12.71 -15.03 5.12
N ARG A 132 12.84 -15.35 3.83
CA ARG A 132 12.35 -16.59 3.21
C ARG A 132 10.84 -16.80 3.43
N LEU A 133 10.07 -15.72 3.35
CA LEU A 133 8.63 -15.76 3.49
C LEU A 133 7.96 -16.23 2.18
N PRO A 134 6.73 -16.77 2.25
CA PRO A 134 5.97 -17.11 1.05
C PRO A 134 5.75 -15.88 0.17
N ILE A 135 6.01 -16.02 -1.13
CA ILE A 135 5.73 -14.95 -2.10
C ILE A 135 4.24 -15.05 -2.49
N PRO A 136 3.45 -13.96 -2.44
CA PRO A 136 2.06 -13.96 -2.90
C PRO A 136 1.95 -14.24 -4.41
N ASP A 137 0.88 -14.89 -4.85
CA ASP A 137 0.68 -15.26 -6.26
C ASP A 137 0.58 -14.05 -7.18
N SER A 138 -0.15 -13.02 -6.74
CA SER A 138 -0.28 -11.79 -7.53
C SER A 138 1.06 -11.06 -7.66
N TRP A 139 1.96 -11.18 -6.68
CA TRP A 139 3.29 -10.58 -6.72
C TRP A 139 4.22 -11.35 -7.65
N ARG A 140 4.17 -12.69 -7.63
CA ARG A 140 4.86 -13.53 -8.62
C ARG A 140 4.48 -13.12 -10.03
N ALA A 141 3.18 -13.02 -10.30
CA ALA A 141 2.68 -12.65 -11.62
C ALA A 141 3.06 -11.20 -12.01
N ARG A 142 2.94 -10.25 -11.07
CA ARG A 142 3.16 -8.82 -11.35
C ARG A 142 4.62 -8.45 -11.58
N TYR A 143 5.53 -9.04 -10.82
CA TYR A 143 6.96 -8.66 -10.83
C TYR A 143 7.87 -9.78 -11.34
N ALA A 144 7.31 -10.87 -11.86
CA ALA A 144 8.05 -12.05 -12.33
C ALA A 144 8.99 -12.63 -11.25
N LEU A 145 8.51 -12.70 -10.00
CA LEU A 145 9.29 -13.21 -8.87
C LEU A 145 9.37 -14.74 -8.91
N ALA A 146 10.55 -15.28 -8.62
CA ALA A 146 10.76 -16.71 -8.41
C ALA A 146 11.06 -17.00 -6.92
N PRO A 147 10.74 -18.20 -6.40
CA PRO A 147 11.15 -18.60 -5.06
C PRO A 147 12.67 -18.52 -4.89
N SER A 148 13.12 -18.21 -3.67
CA SER A 148 14.54 -18.31 -3.30
C SER A 148 15.02 -19.75 -3.51
N LYS A 149 16.18 -19.91 -4.15
CA LYS A 149 16.86 -21.21 -4.28
C LYS A 149 17.48 -21.64 -2.95
#